data_AF-N1VVP9-F1
#
_entry.id   AF-N1VVP9-F1
#
_cell.length_a   1.000
_cell.length_b   1.000
_cell.length_c   1.000
_cell.angle_alpha   90.00
_cell.angle_beta   90.00
_cell.angle_gamma   90.00
#
_symmetry.space_group_name_H-M   'P 1'
#
loop_
_entity.id
_entity.type
_entity.pdbx_description
1 polymer ?
#
loop_
_entity_poly.entity_id
_entity_poly.type
_entity_poly.pdbx_seq_one_letter_code
_entity_poly.pdbx_strand_id
1 'polypeptide(L)'
;MNNDIYTKWEKESTLIITRISGSVTETEVSEWKQSLEKAFAEIPSGTQFKIFVNLYGLNPASVSAHKAYRDIIPLLLSQYNWRIGYLDLFEEAKDLKLTSKNEIECLAAVHCHHDSYKINEYESRFGKDSEHFFDDPEKSESWIRNYSI
;
A
#
# COMPACT_ATOMS: atom_id res chain seq x y z
N MET A 1 17.34 12.26 -11.19
CA MET A 1 16.89 11.60 -9.95
C MET A 1 16.52 10.18 -10.33
N ASN A 2 17.03 9.19 -9.61
CA ASN A 2 16.68 7.79 -9.88
C ASN A 2 15.33 7.50 -9.21
N ASN A 3 14.46 6.84 -9.95
CA ASN A 3 13.21 6.32 -9.41
C ASN A 3 13.53 5.08 -8.56
N ASP A 4 12.78 4.88 -7.49
CA ASP A 4 12.91 3.72 -6.60
C ASP A 4 11.59 2.96 -6.62
N ILE A 5 11.62 1.76 -7.20
CA ILE A 5 10.44 0.96 -7.55
C ILE A 5 10.70 -0.49 -7.17
N TYR A 6 10.03 -0.97 -6.13
CA TYR A 6 10.12 -2.37 -5.73
C TYR A 6 8.96 -2.80 -4.84
N THR A 7 8.80 -4.12 -4.72
CA THR A 7 8.06 -4.75 -3.64
C THR A 7 8.90 -5.91 -3.10
N LYS A 8 8.94 -6.06 -1.78
CA LYS A 8 9.64 -7.14 -1.08
C LYS A 8 8.69 -7.84 -0.14
N TRP A 9 8.79 -9.17 -0.11
CA TRP A 9 8.19 -10.01 0.91
C TRP A 9 9.26 -10.42 1.92
N GLU A 10 9.10 -10.01 3.17
CA GLU A 10 9.96 -10.41 4.28
C GLU A 10 9.29 -11.53 5.08
N LYS A 11 9.67 -12.78 4.77
CA LYS A 11 9.03 -13.98 5.33
C LYS A 11 9.10 -14.05 6.86
N GLU A 12 10.23 -13.66 7.46
CA GLU A 12 10.46 -13.78 8.91
C GLU A 12 9.59 -12.82 9.73
N SER A 13 9.28 -11.64 9.18
CA SER A 13 8.49 -10.59 9.82
C SER A 13 7.06 -10.49 9.27
N THR A 14 6.69 -11.42 8.38
CA THR A 14 5.40 -11.46 7.65
C THR A 14 5.01 -10.10 7.08
N LEU A 15 5.99 -9.37 6.53
CA LEU A 15 5.85 -7.98 6.09
C LEU A 15 6.06 -7.84 4.59
N ILE A 16 5.09 -7.22 3.92
CA ILE A 16 5.26 -6.69 2.56
C ILE A 16 5.73 -5.23 2.66
N ILE A 17 6.80 -4.89 1.94
CA ILE A 17 7.23 -3.50 1.78
C ILE A 17 7.20 -3.16 0.31
N THR A 18 6.43 -2.16 -0.06
CA THR A 18 6.34 -1.69 -1.44
C THR A 18 6.68 -0.21 -1.54
N ARG A 19 7.40 0.17 -2.59
CA ARG A 19 7.86 1.53 -2.81
C ARG A 19 7.76 1.91 -4.27
N ILE A 20 7.28 3.12 -4.51
CA ILE A 20 7.33 3.80 -5.80
C ILE A 20 7.58 5.29 -5.53
N SER A 21 8.63 5.85 -6.10
CA SER A 21 9.02 7.26 -5.89
C SER A 21 9.77 7.84 -7.09
N GLY A 22 9.83 9.17 -7.15
CA GLY A 22 10.45 9.92 -8.23
C GLY A 22 9.46 10.29 -9.32
N SER A 23 9.98 10.72 -10.47
CA SER A 23 9.18 11.13 -11.63
C SER A 23 8.70 9.91 -12.39
N VAL A 24 7.52 9.38 -12.07
CA VAL A 24 7.08 8.07 -12.56
C VAL A 24 6.18 8.14 -13.78
N THR A 25 6.48 7.32 -14.77
CA THR A 25 5.71 7.09 -15.98
C THR A 25 4.69 5.95 -15.81
N GLU A 26 3.80 5.77 -16.77
CA GLU A 26 2.87 4.63 -16.78
C GLU A 26 3.60 3.27 -16.86
N THR A 27 4.72 3.22 -17.58
CA THR A 27 5.58 2.04 -17.64
C THR A 27 6.08 1.65 -16.25
N GLU A 28 6.54 2.63 -15.48
CA GLU A 28 7.06 2.42 -14.13
C GLU A 28 5.96 2.06 -13.12
N VAL A 29 4.75 2.60 -13.30
CA VAL A 29 3.56 2.13 -12.55
C VAL A 29 3.24 0.68 -12.88
N SER A 30 3.38 0.26 -14.14
CA SER A 30 3.21 -1.15 -14.55
C SER A 30 4.29 -2.06 -13.98
N GLU A 31 5.55 -1.62 -13.96
CA GLU A 31 6.66 -2.35 -13.33
C GLU A 31 6.42 -2.52 -11.83
N TRP A 32 5.96 -1.47 -11.16
CA TRP A 32 5.58 -1.51 -9.76
C TRP A 32 4.47 -2.54 -9.51
N LYS A 33 3.41 -2.53 -10.33
CA LYS A 33 2.33 -3.52 -10.28
C LYS A 33 2.84 -4.95 -10.43
N GLN A 34 3.72 -5.20 -11.40
CA GLN A 34 4.33 -6.51 -11.59
C GLN A 34 5.19 -6.93 -10.40
N SER A 35 5.87 -5.98 -9.75
CA SER A 35 6.63 -6.27 -8.52
C SER A 35 5.73 -6.69 -7.36
N LEU A 36 4.57 -6.05 -7.21
CA LEU A 36 3.55 -6.45 -6.23
C LEU A 36 3.04 -7.85 -6.52
N GLU A 37 2.66 -8.13 -7.77
CA GLU A 37 2.17 -9.46 -8.19
C GLU A 37 3.18 -10.57 -7.90
N LYS A 38 4.47 -10.32 -8.15
CA LYS A 38 5.55 -11.26 -7.84
C LYS A 38 5.69 -11.51 -6.34
N ALA A 39 5.78 -10.45 -5.53
CA ALA A 39 5.94 -10.56 -4.09
C ALA A 39 4.75 -11.28 -3.43
N PHE A 40 3.52 -10.98 -3.87
CA PHE A 40 2.32 -11.64 -3.35
C PHE A 40 2.19 -13.10 -3.79
N ALA A 41 2.78 -13.49 -4.92
CA ALA A 41 2.82 -14.90 -5.34
C ALA A 41 3.76 -15.75 -4.47
N GLU A 42 4.69 -15.13 -3.73
CA GLU A 42 5.60 -15.81 -2.81
C GLU A 42 5.00 -16.03 -1.41
N ILE A 43 3.87 -15.40 -1.09
CA ILE A 43 3.20 -15.53 0.20
C ILE A 43 2.56 -16.93 0.30
N PRO A 44 2.90 -17.74 1.32
CA PRO A 44 2.27 -19.03 1.53
C PRO A 44 0.76 -18.92 1.77
N SER A 45 -0.01 -19.92 1.34
CA SER A 45 -1.45 -20.01 1.65
C SER A 45 -1.70 -19.94 3.15
N GLY A 46 -2.79 -19.30 3.56
CA GLY A 46 -3.16 -19.18 4.99
C GLY A 46 -2.31 -18.18 5.78
N THR A 47 -1.41 -17.42 5.12
CA THR A 47 -0.54 -16.45 5.81
C THR A 47 -1.32 -15.19 6.17
N GLN A 48 -1.19 -14.77 7.42
CA GLN A 48 -1.52 -13.42 7.84
C GLN A 48 -0.29 -12.52 7.66
N PHE A 49 -0.46 -11.36 7.05
CA PHE A 49 0.64 -10.43 6.77
C PHE A 49 0.29 -9.00 7.14
N LYS A 50 1.31 -8.16 7.18
CA LYS A 50 1.22 -6.71 7.33
C LYS A 50 1.93 -6.03 6.16
N ILE A 51 1.55 -4.80 5.82
CA ILE A 51 2.09 -4.09 4.65
C ILE A 51 2.52 -2.65 4.94
N PHE A 52 3.66 -2.26 4.38
CA PHE A 52 4.10 -0.89 4.24
C PHE A 52 4.00 -0.44 2.78
N VAL A 53 3.11 0.52 2.52
CA VAL A 53 2.95 1.18 1.23
C VAL A 53 3.66 2.54 1.26
N ASN A 54 4.85 2.61 0.67
CA ASN A 54 5.68 3.82 0.68
C ASN A 54 5.59 4.58 -0.65
N LEU A 55 4.73 5.60 -0.70
CA LEU A 55 4.57 6.54 -1.82
C LEU A 55 5.30 7.88 -1.54
N TYR A 56 6.19 7.93 -0.55
CA TYR A 56 6.94 9.13 -0.24
C TYR A 56 7.88 9.48 -1.39
N GLY A 57 7.73 10.69 -1.94
CA GLY A 57 8.46 11.16 -3.12
C GLY A 57 7.85 10.75 -4.47
N LEU A 58 6.69 10.10 -4.51
CA LEU A 58 5.97 9.80 -5.75
C LEU A 58 5.54 11.07 -6.49
N ASN A 59 6.00 11.26 -7.73
CA ASN A 59 5.62 12.39 -8.57
C ASN A 59 5.24 11.88 -9.97
N PRO A 60 3.97 11.57 -10.25
CA PRO A 60 3.58 11.05 -11.55
C PRO A 60 3.86 12.06 -12.66
N ALA A 61 4.52 11.60 -13.72
CA ALA A 61 4.93 12.43 -14.86
C ALA A 61 3.75 12.89 -15.75
N SER A 62 2.56 12.32 -15.55
CA SER A 62 1.35 12.64 -16.31
C SER A 62 0.08 12.35 -15.49
N VAL A 63 -1.06 12.90 -15.95
CA VAL A 63 -2.39 12.59 -15.39
C VAL A 63 -2.73 11.11 -15.57
N SER A 64 -2.31 10.48 -16.67
CA SER A 64 -2.51 9.05 -16.90
C SER A 64 -1.70 8.20 -15.91
N ALA A 65 -0.43 8.53 -15.66
CA ALA A 65 0.37 7.87 -14.63
C ALA A 65 -0.26 8.06 -13.24
N HIS A 66 -0.74 9.27 -12.93
CA HIS A 66 -1.45 9.54 -11.68
C HIS A 66 -2.74 8.73 -11.55
N LYS A 67 -3.49 8.53 -12.65
CA LYS A 67 -4.67 7.65 -12.65
C LYS A 67 -4.30 6.18 -12.45
N ALA A 68 -3.25 5.72 -13.12
CA ALA A 68 -2.87 4.31 -13.17
C ALA A 68 -2.48 3.73 -11.80
N TYR A 69 -1.81 4.48 -10.93
CA TYR A 69 -1.34 3.92 -9.64
C TYR A 69 -2.44 3.87 -8.56
N ARG A 70 -3.43 4.77 -8.63
CA ARG A 70 -4.38 5.04 -7.53
C ARG A 70 -5.19 3.82 -7.09
N ASP A 71 -5.56 2.98 -8.03
CA ASP A 71 -6.43 1.84 -7.74
C ASP A 71 -5.63 0.57 -7.41
N ILE A 72 -4.31 0.57 -7.62
CA ILE A 72 -3.47 -0.64 -7.48
C ILE A 72 -3.55 -1.19 -6.06
N ILE A 73 -3.21 -0.39 -5.05
CA ILE A 73 -3.17 -0.85 -3.66
C ILE A 73 -4.58 -1.14 -3.12
N PRO A 74 -5.61 -0.29 -3.31
CA PRO A 74 -6.99 -0.61 -2.97
C PRO A 74 -7.48 -1.95 -3.52
N LEU A 75 -7.32 -2.18 -4.83
CA LEU A 75 -7.83 -3.39 -5.49
C LEU A 75 -6.98 -4.62 -5.18
N LEU A 76 -5.70 -4.45 -4.86
CA LEU A 76 -4.83 -5.53 -4.42
C LEU A 76 -5.24 -5.98 -3.01
N LEU A 77 -5.31 -5.04 -2.06
CA LEU A 77 -5.59 -5.35 -0.66
C LEU A 77 -7.03 -5.85 -0.45
N SER A 78 -7.97 -5.47 -1.32
CA SER A 78 -9.32 -6.04 -1.29
C SER A 78 -9.34 -7.55 -1.56
N GLN A 79 -8.33 -8.10 -2.24
CA GLN A 79 -8.19 -9.55 -2.47
C GLN A 79 -7.63 -10.31 -1.25
N TYR A 80 -7.21 -9.59 -0.21
CA TYR A 80 -6.63 -10.12 1.01
C TYR A 80 -7.35 -9.58 2.25
N ASN A 81 -8.67 -9.49 2.13
CA ASN A 81 -9.62 -9.12 3.18
C ASN A 81 -9.36 -7.74 3.82
N TRP A 82 -8.77 -6.80 3.07
CA TRP A 82 -8.44 -5.47 3.58
C TRP A 82 -9.07 -4.35 2.77
N ARG A 83 -9.78 -3.46 3.48
CA ARG A 83 -10.30 -2.21 2.95
C ARG A 83 -9.52 -1.05 3.55
N ILE A 84 -8.89 -0.26 2.69
CA ILE A 84 -8.16 0.94 3.10
C ILE A 84 -9.14 2.02 3.54
N GLY A 85 -8.88 2.65 4.69
CA GLY A 85 -9.80 3.62 5.29
C GLY A 85 -10.15 4.84 4.42
N TYR A 86 -9.20 5.39 3.65
CA TYR A 86 -9.50 6.55 2.79
C TYR A 86 -10.53 6.27 1.68
N LEU A 87 -10.84 5.00 1.40
CA LEU A 87 -11.85 4.63 0.41
C LEU A 87 -13.25 5.08 0.79
N ASP A 88 -13.49 5.40 2.07
CA ASP A 88 -14.77 5.91 2.55
C ASP A 88 -15.06 7.35 2.09
N LEU A 89 -14.08 8.02 1.45
CA LEU A 89 -14.28 9.27 0.73
C LEU A 89 -14.97 9.11 -0.64
N PHE A 90 -14.95 7.90 -1.20
CA PHE A 90 -15.29 7.64 -2.59
C PHE A 90 -16.56 6.77 -2.66
N GLU A 91 -17.66 7.35 -3.13
CA GLU A 91 -18.94 6.67 -3.29
C GLU A 91 -18.80 5.42 -4.18
N GLU A 92 -18.00 5.53 -5.23
CA GLU A 92 -17.70 4.44 -6.17
C GLU A 92 -17.01 3.23 -5.51
N ALA A 93 -16.40 3.42 -4.32
CA ALA A 93 -15.71 2.36 -3.59
C ALA A 93 -16.61 1.62 -2.59
N LYS A 94 -17.88 2.01 -2.42
CA LYS A 94 -18.78 1.39 -1.42
C LYS A 94 -19.00 -0.10 -1.63
N ASP A 95 -19.10 -0.52 -2.88
CA ASP A 95 -19.36 -1.93 -3.25
C ASP A 95 -18.06 -2.73 -3.50
N LEU A 96 -16.90 -2.21 -3.07
CA LEU A 96 -15.63 -2.92 -3.19
C LEU A 96 -15.70 -4.24 -2.41
N LYS A 97 -15.71 -5.35 -3.14
CA LYS A 97 -15.78 -6.70 -2.56
C LYS A 97 -14.44 -7.07 -1.94
N LEU A 98 -14.52 -7.53 -0.70
CA LEU A 98 -13.39 -8.15 -0.01
C LEU A 98 -13.41 -9.66 -0.23
N THR A 99 -12.25 -10.23 -0.51
CA THR A 99 -12.04 -11.67 -0.63
C THR A 99 -10.76 -12.07 0.11
N SER A 100 -10.58 -13.36 0.41
CA SER A 100 -9.34 -13.89 1.02
C SER A 100 -8.68 -14.87 0.05
N LYS A 101 -7.96 -14.34 -0.93
CA LYS A 101 -7.29 -15.15 -1.96
C LYS A 101 -6.27 -16.09 -1.31
N ASN A 102 -6.38 -17.39 -1.57
CA ASN A 102 -5.54 -18.43 -0.97
C ASN A 102 -5.51 -18.38 0.57
N GLU A 103 -6.61 -17.95 1.21
CA GLU A 103 -6.69 -17.80 2.67
C GLU A 103 -5.64 -16.82 3.25
N ILE A 104 -5.04 -15.97 2.40
CA ILE A 104 -4.10 -14.93 2.79
C ILE A 104 -4.89 -13.70 3.25
N GLU A 105 -4.50 -13.12 4.38
CA GLU A 105 -5.17 -11.96 4.96
C GLU A 105 -4.18 -10.88 5.39
N CYS A 106 -4.50 -9.64 5.08
CA CYS A 106 -3.79 -8.47 5.59
C CYS A 106 -4.39 -8.08 6.95
N LEU A 107 -3.54 -7.96 7.98
CA LEU A 107 -3.96 -7.59 9.34
C LEU A 107 -3.58 -6.17 9.75
N ALA A 108 -2.60 -5.58 9.07
CA ALA A 108 -2.21 -4.20 9.28
C ALA A 108 -1.62 -3.57 8.03
N ALA A 109 -1.87 -2.27 7.85
CA ALA A 109 -1.32 -1.50 6.75
C ALA A 109 -0.83 -0.13 7.22
N VAL A 110 0.33 0.29 6.77
CA VAL A 110 0.77 1.68 6.90
C VAL A 110 1.02 2.28 5.54
N HIS A 111 0.52 3.49 5.34
CA HIS A 111 0.61 4.22 4.08
C HIS A 111 1.44 5.47 4.30
N CYS A 112 2.53 5.63 3.54
CA CYS A 112 3.37 6.82 3.60
C CYS A 112 3.25 7.65 2.32
N HIS A 113 3.11 8.96 2.47
CA HIS A 113 3.00 9.89 1.34
C HIS A 113 3.61 11.25 1.70
N HIS A 114 4.26 11.92 0.74
CA HIS A 114 4.99 13.18 1.00
C HIS A 114 4.10 14.42 1.19
N ASP A 115 2.87 14.41 0.67
CA ASP A 115 1.86 15.43 0.93
C ASP A 115 1.32 15.32 2.37
N SER A 116 1.97 16.04 3.28
CA SER A 116 1.63 16.11 4.71
C SER A 116 0.21 16.57 4.97
N TYR A 117 -0.34 17.49 4.18
CA TYR A 117 -1.71 17.97 4.40
C TYR A 117 -2.70 16.83 4.16
N LYS A 118 -2.61 16.19 2.99
CA LYS A 118 -3.51 15.10 2.61
C LYS A 118 -3.39 13.90 3.55
N ILE A 119 -2.17 13.46 3.85
CA ILE A 119 -1.97 12.21 4.60
C ILE A 119 -2.34 12.36 6.09
N ASN A 120 -2.14 13.55 6.67
CA ASN A 120 -2.60 13.83 8.03
C ASN A 120 -4.12 13.95 8.13
N GLU A 121 -4.81 14.44 7.09
CA GLU A 121 -6.28 14.35 7.05
C GLU A 121 -6.75 12.89 6.99
N TYR A 122 -6.05 12.02 6.26
CA TYR A 122 -6.39 10.60 6.24
C TYR A 122 -6.15 9.94 7.60
N GLU A 123 -5.03 10.22 8.26
CA GLU A 123 -4.75 9.74 9.61
C GLU A 123 -5.84 10.17 10.59
N SER A 124 -6.20 11.46 10.60
CA SER A 124 -7.20 11.99 11.52
C SER A 124 -8.59 11.39 11.33
N ARG A 125 -8.93 10.96 10.11
CA ARG A 125 -10.27 10.49 9.76
C ARG A 125 -10.41 8.97 9.75
N PHE A 126 -9.33 8.27 9.41
CA PHE A 126 -9.34 6.85 9.08
C PHE A 126 -8.27 6.04 9.81
N GLY A 127 -7.35 6.70 10.52
CA GLY A 127 -6.37 6.05 11.37
C GLY A 127 -7.05 5.20 12.44
N LYS A 128 -6.54 3.99 12.64
CA LYS A 128 -7.02 3.00 13.61
C LYS A 128 -5.85 2.14 14.05
N ASP A 129 -6.05 1.33 15.10
CA ASP A 129 -4.99 0.51 15.68
C ASP A 129 -4.24 -0.36 14.66
N SER A 130 -4.89 -0.80 13.59
CA SER A 130 -4.30 -1.62 12.53
C SER A 130 -3.99 -0.86 11.22
N GLU A 131 -4.32 0.43 11.11
CA GLU A 131 -4.06 1.21 9.90
C GLU A 131 -3.63 2.64 10.22
N HIS A 132 -2.49 3.06 9.67
CA HIS A 132 -2.02 4.43 9.83
C HIS A 132 -1.55 5.06 8.52
N PHE A 133 -1.57 6.38 8.51
CA PHE A 133 -1.21 7.24 7.40
C PHE A 133 -0.17 8.26 7.87
N PHE A 134 1.07 8.20 7.39
CA PHE A 134 2.13 9.12 7.84
C PHE A 134 2.82 9.82 6.67
N ASP A 135 3.40 10.98 6.93
CA ASP A 135 4.31 11.69 6.03
C ASP A 135 5.79 11.41 6.32
N ASP A 136 6.08 10.43 7.18
CA ASP A 136 7.43 10.08 7.58
C ASP A 136 7.69 8.59 7.31
N PRO A 137 8.57 8.25 6.34
CA PRO A 137 8.92 6.86 6.03
C PRO A 137 9.52 6.09 7.21
N GLU A 138 10.35 6.74 8.03
CA GLU A 138 10.99 6.08 9.18
C GLU A 138 9.97 5.78 10.26
N LYS A 139 9.04 6.71 10.52
CA LYS A 139 7.91 6.50 11.42
C LYS A 139 7.01 5.36 10.93
N SER A 140 6.68 5.32 9.63
CA SER A 140 5.88 4.25 9.03
C SER A 140 6.53 2.88 9.19
N GLU A 141 7.82 2.79 8.83
CA GLU A 141 8.56 1.54 8.92
C GLU A 141 8.69 1.07 10.37
N SER A 142 9.02 1.97 11.29
CA SER A 142 9.11 1.65 12.72
C SER A 142 7.77 1.13 13.25
N TRP A 143 6.66 1.79 12.94
CA TRP A 143 5.35 1.38 13.41
C TRP A 143 4.96 -0.02 12.91
N ILE A 144 5.00 -0.24 11.59
CA ILE A 144 4.55 -1.51 11.00
C ILE A 144 5.44 -2.67 11.43
N ARG A 145 6.76 -2.46 11.60
CA ARG A 145 7.67 -3.51 12.08
C ARG A 145 7.35 -3.93 13.51
N ASN A 146 6.94 -3.00 14.37
CA ASN A 146 6.56 -3.27 15.76
C ASN A 146 5.10 -3.74 15.92
N TYR A 147 4.25 -3.63 14.90
CA TYR A 147 2.90 -4.20 14.92
C TYR A 147 2.95 -5.72 15.05
N SER A 148 2.24 -6.26 16.05
CA SER A 148 2.20 -7.69 16.34
C SER A 148 1.03 -8.35 15.64
N ILE A 149 1.28 -9.49 14.99
CA ILE A 149 0.26 -10.40 14.44
C ILE A 149 0.38 -11.78 15.07
#